data_AF-A0A8H6MKR0-F1
#
_entry.id   AF-A0A8H6MKR0-F1
#
_cell.length_a   1.000
_cell.length_b   1.000
_cell.length_c   1.000
_cell.angle_alpha   90.00
_cell.angle_beta   90.00
_cell.angle_gamma   90.00
#
_symmetry.space_group_name_H-M   'P 1'
#
loop_
_entity.id
_entity.type
_entity.pdbx_description
1 polymer ?
#
loop_
_entity_poly.entity_id
_entity_poly.type
_entity_poly.pdbx_seq_one_letter_code
_entity_poly.pdbx_strand_id
1 'polypeptide(L)'
;MTVLRILTPAERQRLDNLQLCLNEPEPVLICRPCGYALKPFGERVGRPLVEKHDVPKSKRRSINSLIKSIGLADPNDVPLRPDGLPPHEALLKVRGYACRHCNYRTASLDLVGRHISSVHGFKQSRKAHG
;
A
#
# COMPACT_ATOMS: atom_id res chain seq x y z
N MET A 1 14.32 -3.48 16.89
CA MET A 1 14.69 -3.65 15.47
C MET A 1 14.14 -5.00 15.03
N THR A 2 12.99 -5.02 14.36
CA THR A 2 12.42 -6.28 13.86
C THR A 2 13.24 -6.69 12.64
N VAL A 3 14.06 -7.72 12.78
CA VAL A 3 14.87 -8.24 11.67
C VAL A 3 13.92 -8.95 10.72
N LEU A 4 13.86 -8.50 9.47
CA LEU A 4 13.09 -9.16 8.44
C LEU A 4 13.69 -10.53 8.15
N ARG A 5 12.82 -11.54 8.05
CA ARG A 5 13.28 -12.87 7.70
C ARG A 5 13.70 -12.89 6.23
N ILE A 6 14.95 -13.26 5.98
CA ILE A 6 15.44 -13.47 4.61
C ILE A 6 14.61 -14.57 3.95
N LEU A 7 13.98 -14.23 2.82
CA LEU A 7 13.21 -15.18 2.03
C LEU A 7 14.11 -16.11 1.22
N THR A 8 13.82 -17.40 1.27
CA THR A 8 14.44 -18.39 0.39
C THR A 8 14.05 -18.13 -1.08
N PRO A 9 14.86 -18.58 -2.07
CA PRO A 9 14.51 -18.44 -3.49
C PRO A 9 13.13 -19.04 -3.83
N ALA A 10 12.79 -20.17 -3.23
CA ALA A 10 11.48 -20.81 -3.41
C ALA A 10 10.31 -19.95 -2.88
N GLU A 11 10.51 -19.25 -1.76
CA GLU A 11 9.50 -18.34 -1.21
C GLU A 11 9.35 -17.08 -2.05
N ARG A 12 10.47 -16.52 -2.54
CA ARG A 12 10.45 -15.40 -3.49
C ARG A 12 9.70 -15.79 -4.77
N GLN A 13 9.99 -16.96 -5.33
CA GLN A 13 9.29 -17.48 -6.51
C GLN A 13 7.79 -17.69 -6.25
N ARG A 14 7.42 -18.15 -5.05
CA ARG A 14 6.00 -18.29 -4.67
C ARG A 14 5.27 -16.95 -4.65
N LEU A 15 5.89 -15.90 -4.12
CA LEU A 15 5.32 -14.56 -4.15
C LEU A 15 5.20 -14.03 -5.59
N ASP A 16 6.23 -14.24 -6.40
CA ASP A 16 6.24 -13.81 -7.81
C ASP A 16 5.15 -14.50 -8.65
N ASN A 17 4.93 -15.80 -8.46
CA ASN A 17 3.85 -16.57 -9.09
C ASN A 17 2.44 -16.05 -8.74
N LEU A 18 2.33 -15.23 -7.69
CA LEU A 18 1.09 -14.60 -7.25
C LEU A 18 1.07 -13.10 -7.56
N GLN A 19 2.07 -12.61 -8.29
CA GLN A 19 2.29 -11.21 -8.62
C GLN A 19 2.40 -10.33 -7.36
N LEU A 20 3.01 -10.88 -6.31
CA LEU A 20 3.32 -10.21 -5.05
C LEU A 20 4.82 -9.90 -4.99
N CYS A 21 5.16 -8.71 -4.53
CA CYS A 21 6.54 -8.26 -4.36
C CYS A 21 6.77 -7.82 -2.91
N LEU A 22 7.86 -8.29 -2.30
CA LEU A 22 8.33 -7.72 -1.04
C LEU A 22 9.11 -6.44 -1.37
N ASN A 23 8.69 -5.30 -0.82
CA ASN A 23 9.45 -4.06 -0.95
C ASN A 23 10.60 -4.04 0.08
N GLU A 24 11.72 -3.47 -0.34
CA GLU A 24 12.88 -3.17 0.48
C GLU A 24 13.31 -1.73 0.15
N PRO A 25 13.61 -0.87 1.15
CA PRO A 25 13.82 -1.19 2.56
C PRO A 25 12.54 -1.25 3.42
N GLU A 26 11.41 -0.69 2.98
CA GLU A 26 10.17 -0.74 3.77
C GLU A 26 9.47 -2.09 3.62
N PRO A 27 9.35 -2.91 4.68
CA PRO A 27 8.90 -4.30 4.56
C PRO A 27 7.40 -4.45 4.42
N VAL A 28 6.89 -4.02 3.28
CA VAL A 28 5.49 -4.16 2.89
C VAL A 28 5.39 -5.11 1.72
N LEU A 29 4.25 -5.79 1.63
CA LEU A 29 3.94 -6.68 0.50
C LEU A 29 3.10 -5.92 -0.52
N ILE A 30 3.64 -5.69 -1.71
CA ILE A 30 2.96 -4.98 -2.79
C ILE A 30 2.30 -5.99 -3.73
N CYS A 31 1.05 -5.72 -4.08
CA CYS A 31 0.34 -6.47 -5.11
C CYS A 31 0.52 -5.77 -6.47
N ARG A 32 1.30 -6.35 -7.38
CA ARG A 32 1.64 -5.71 -8.68
C ARG A 32 0.40 -5.40 -9.53
N PRO A 33 -0.61 -6.30 -9.67
CA PRO A 33 -1.77 -6.01 -10.50
C PRO A 33 -2.67 -4.91 -9.91
N CYS A 34 -2.69 -4.80 -8.59
CA CYS A 34 -3.45 -3.80 -7.86
C CYS A 34 -2.73 -2.46 -7.75
N GLY A 35 -1.40 -2.46 -7.73
CA GLY A 35 -0.59 -1.26 -7.59
C GLY A 35 -0.55 -0.66 -6.19
N TYR A 36 -0.81 -1.45 -5.13
CA TYR A 36 -0.79 -0.97 -3.75
C TYR A 36 -0.25 -2.00 -2.76
N ALA A 37 0.21 -1.50 -1.60
CA ALA A 37 0.70 -2.31 -0.49
C ALA A 37 -0.46 -2.97 0.30
N LEU A 38 -0.29 -4.24 0.64
CA LEU A 38 -1.25 -5.07 1.36
C LEU A 38 -0.99 -4.98 2.87
N LYS A 39 -2.07 -4.89 3.65
CA LYS A 39 -1.99 -4.93 5.12
C LYS A 39 -1.69 -6.35 5.59
N PRO A 40 -0.62 -6.58 6.36
CA PRO A 40 -0.23 -7.93 6.76
C PRO A 40 -1.12 -8.54 7.86
N PHE A 41 -1.71 -7.70 8.72
CA PHE A 41 -2.54 -8.11 9.85
C PHE A 41 -3.86 -7.33 9.87
N GLY A 42 -4.99 -8.03 9.92
CA GLY A 42 -6.33 -7.44 9.75
C GLY A 42 -6.91 -7.72 8.37
N GLU A 43 -8.25 -7.75 8.30
CA GLU A 43 -9.11 -8.19 7.19
C GLU A 43 -8.39 -8.77 5.96
N ARG A 44 -7.94 -10.02 6.12
CA ARG A 44 -7.67 -11.00 5.05
C ARG A 44 -6.88 -10.41 3.88
N VAL A 45 -5.54 -10.46 3.93
CA VAL A 45 -4.70 -10.45 2.70
C VAL A 45 -5.26 -11.41 1.64
N GLY A 46 -5.88 -12.52 2.08
CA GLY A 46 -6.58 -13.47 1.22
C GLY A 46 -7.87 -12.98 0.56
N ARG A 47 -8.52 -11.88 0.97
CA ARG A 47 -9.75 -11.35 0.34
C ARG A 47 -9.42 -10.64 -0.98
N PRO A 48 -8.50 -9.66 -1.04
CA PRO A 48 -8.04 -9.11 -2.30
C PRO A 48 -7.51 -10.19 -3.25
N LEU A 49 -6.79 -11.19 -2.73
CA LEU A 49 -6.29 -12.31 -3.52
C LEU A 49 -7.39 -13.22 -4.08
N VAL A 50 -8.54 -13.34 -3.40
CA VAL A 50 -9.69 -14.11 -3.90
C VAL A 50 -10.51 -13.27 -4.87
N GLU A 51 -10.90 -12.07 -4.45
CA GLU A 51 -11.86 -11.23 -5.14
C GLU A 51 -11.25 -10.57 -6.39
N LYS A 52 -9.95 -10.30 -6.39
CA LYS A 52 -9.27 -9.61 -7.52
C LYS A 52 -8.34 -10.52 -8.33
N HIS A 53 -7.94 -11.68 -7.79
CA HIS A 53 -6.87 -12.51 -8.39
C HIS A 53 -7.17 -14.01 -8.46
N ASP A 54 -8.38 -14.46 -8.11
CA ASP A 54 -8.84 -15.86 -8.17
C ASP A 54 -7.86 -16.88 -7.52
N VAL A 55 -7.18 -16.52 -6.44
CA VAL A 55 -6.16 -17.39 -5.84
C VAL A 55 -6.81 -18.59 -5.12
N PRO A 56 -6.49 -19.85 -5.51
CA PRO A 56 -7.07 -21.05 -4.90
C PRO A 56 -6.80 -21.15 -3.39
N LYS A 57 -7.75 -21.76 -2.66
CA LYS A 57 -7.72 -21.89 -1.18
C LYS A 57 -6.46 -22.61 -0.65
N SER A 58 -5.93 -23.58 -1.41
CA SER A 58 -4.72 -24.33 -1.07
C SER A 58 -3.48 -23.42 -1.04
N LYS A 59 -3.31 -22.55 -2.04
CA LYS A 59 -2.19 -21.60 -2.12
C LYS A 59 -2.28 -20.53 -1.01
N ARG A 60 -3.48 -20.10 -0.62
CA ARG A 60 -3.73 -19.09 0.43
C ARG A 60 -3.19 -19.45 1.81
N ARG A 61 -3.36 -20.69 2.27
CA ARG A 61 -2.89 -21.11 3.60
C ARG A 61 -1.37 -20.99 3.73
N SER A 62 -0.65 -21.41 2.68
CA SER A 62 0.80 -21.31 2.63
C SER A 62 1.27 -19.85 2.63
N ILE A 63 0.60 -18.97 1.87
CA ILE A 63 0.93 -17.53 1.81
C ILE A 63 0.72 -16.85 3.15
N ASN A 64 -0.41 -17.09 3.84
CA ASN A 64 -0.66 -16.47 5.14
C ASN A 64 0.38 -16.89 6.19
N SER A 65 0.84 -18.16 6.15
CA SER A 65 1.91 -18.62 7.03
C SER A 65 3.23 -17.91 6.71
N LEU A 66 3.54 -17.74 5.43
CA LEU A 66 4.74 -17.05 4.99
C LEU A 66 4.72 -15.56 5.41
N ILE A 67 3.61 -14.87 5.16
CA ILE A 67 3.41 -13.46 5.54
C ILE A 67 3.62 -13.24 7.04
N LYS A 68 3.04 -14.11 7.88
CA LYS A 68 3.21 -14.05 9.33
C LYS A 68 4.68 -14.25 9.74
N SER A 69 5.43 -15.06 9.01
CA SER A 69 6.83 -15.37 9.31
C SER A 69 7.82 -14.30 8.82
N ILE A 70 7.47 -13.45 7.85
CA ILE A 70 8.38 -12.43 7.31
C ILE A 70 8.53 -11.24 8.26
N GLY A 71 7.49 -10.93 9.06
CA GLY A 71 7.49 -9.78 9.96
C GLY A 71 7.22 -8.46 9.22
N LEU A 72 6.24 -8.45 8.32
CA LEU A 72 5.87 -7.27 7.54
C LEU A 72 5.33 -6.12 8.42
N ALA A 73 5.64 -4.88 8.04
CA ALA A 73 5.08 -3.67 8.64
C ALA A 73 3.70 -3.32 8.05
N ASP A 74 2.89 -2.56 8.78
CA ASP A 74 1.67 -1.99 8.20
C ASP A 74 2.05 -0.88 7.20
N PRO A 75 1.44 -0.86 6.00
CA PRO A 75 1.70 0.17 5.00
C PRO A 75 1.46 1.61 5.46
N ASN A 76 0.67 1.84 6.51
CA ASN A 76 0.43 3.18 7.05
C ASN A 76 1.49 3.62 8.07
N ASP A 77 2.27 2.69 8.60
CA ASP A 77 3.31 2.94 9.61
C ASP A 77 4.71 3.05 8.99
N VAL A 78 4.88 2.66 7.73
CA VAL A 78 6.16 2.80 7.03
C VAL A 78 6.38 4.23 6.54
N PRO A 79 7.64 4.71 6.52
CA PRO A 79 7.97 6.01 5.95
C PRO A 79 7.50 6.11 4.50
N LEU A 80 7.03 7.30 4.12
CA LEU A 80 6.71 7.59 2.73
C LEU A 80 8.01 7.59 1.91
N ARG A 81 7.93 7.11 0.66
CA ARG A 81 9.03 7.21 -0.29
C ARG A 81 9.40 8.70 -0.47
N PRO A 82 10.69 9.07 -0.38
CA PRO A 82 11.13 10.45 -0.59
C PRO A 82 10.72 11.04 -1.94
N ASP A 83 10.46 12.35 -1.95
CA ASP A 83 10.20 13.11 -3.17
C ASP A 83 11.45 13.14 -4.07
N GLY A 84 11.22 13.21 -5.39
CA GLY A 84 12.29 13.27 -6.39
C GLY A 84 12.88 11.90 -6.77
N LEU A 85 12.59 10.84 -6.01
CA LEU A 85 12.93 9.49 -6.42
C LEU A 85 12.00 9.00 -7.53
N PRO A 86 12.49 8.10 -8.42
CA PRO A 86 11.63 7.46 -9.39
C PRO A 86 10.47 6.75 -8.68
N PRO A 87 9.25 6.77 -9.24
CA PRO A 87 8.12 6.04 -8.69
C PRO A 87 8.43 4.56 -8.53
N HIS A 88 7.87 3.91 -7.52
CA HIS A 88 8.00 2.47 -7.36
C HIS A 88 7.31 1.75 -8.54
N GLU A 89 8.03 0.84 -9.20
CA GLU A 89 7.56 0.09 -10.37
C GLU A 89 6.25 -0.69 -10.16
N ALA A 90 6.06 -1.28 -8.98
CA ALA A 90 4.90 -2.07 -8.61
C ALA A 90 3.76 -1.24 -7.99
N LEU A 91 3.92 0.08 -7.82
CA LEU A 91 2.86 0.95 -7.29
C LEU A 91 2.19 1.74 -8.41
N LEU A 92 0.88 1.91 -8.27
CA LEU A 92 0.09 2.72 -9.19
C LEU A 92 0.45 4.20 -8.99
N LYS A 93 0.75 4.88 -10.11
CA LYS A 93 0.91 6.34 -10.13
C LYS A 93 -0.47 6.96 -10.25
N VAL A 94 -0.82 7.80 -9.28
CA VAL A 94 -2.09 8.53 -9.27
C VAL A 94 -1.84 10.03 -9.20
N ARG A 95 -2.67 10.82 -9.88
CA ARG A 95 -2.71 12.26 -9.65
C ARG A 95 -3.34 12.49 -8.28
N GLY A 96 -2.65 13.25 -7.44
CA GLY A 96 -3.09 13.54 -6.08
C GLY A 96 -3.26 15.03 -5.83
N TYR A 97 -3.72 15.33 -4.62
CA TYR A 97 -3.88 16.65 -4.08
C TYR A 97 -2.95 16.82 -2.87
N ALA A 98 -2.25 17.94 -2.81
CA ALA A 98 -1.46 18.35 -1.66
C ALA A 98 -2.16 19.52 -0.95
N CYS A 99 -2.15 19.50 0.38
CA CYS A 99 -2.54 20.66 1.15
C CYS A 99 -1.53 21.80 0.91
N ARG A 100 -2.02 23.03 0.79
CA ARG A 100 -1.16 24.21 0.60
C ARG A 100 -0.61 24.77 1.92
N HIS A 101 -1.12 24.27 3.05
CA HIS A 101 -0.82 24.79 4.38
C HIS A 101 0.01 23.84 5.24
N CYS A 102 0.13 22.57 4.84
CA CYS A 102 0.96 21.58 5.50
C CYS A 102 1.35 20.43 4.54
N ASN A 103 2.07 19.44 5.04
CA ASN A 103 2.57 18.31 4.24
C ASN A 103 1.53 17.20 3.95
N TYR A 104 0.25 17.41 4.25
CA TYR A 104 -0.79 16.41 3.98
C TYR A 104 -1.03 16.22 2.48
N ARG A 105 -1.07 14.96 2.03
CA ARG A 105 -1.28 14.58 0.62
C ARG A 105 -2.27 13.42 0.54
N THR A 106 -3.09 13.41 -0.51
CA THR A 106 -4.09 12.36 -0.73
C THR A 106 -4.45 12.25 -2.21
N ALA A 107 -4.92 11.08 -2.65
CA ALA A 107 -5.46 10.91 -3.99
C ALA A 107 -6.91 11.45 -4.14
N SER A 108 -7.57 11.82 -3.03
CA SER A 108 -8.99 12.22 -3.03
C SER A 108 -9.18 13.71 -2.80
N LEU A 109 -9.93 14.35 -3.71
CA LEU A 109 -10.30 15.77 -3.58
C LEU A 109 -11.16 16.02 -2.33
N ASP A 110 -12.06 15.09 -2.02
CA ASP A 110 -12.94 15.20 -0.86
C ASP A 110 -12.13 15.11 0.46
N LEU A 111 -11.14 14.21 0.52
CA LEU A 111 -10.29 14.08 1.70
C LEU A 111 -9.42 15.31 1.93
N VAL A 112 -8.83 15.89 0.88
CA VAL A 112 -8.05 17.13 1.05
C VAL A 112 -8.95 18.31 1.43
N GLY A 113 -10.18 18.35 0.91
CA GLY A 113 -11.19 19.34 1.31
C GLY A 113 -11.54 19.26 2.79
N ARG A 114 -11.88 18.05 3.25
CA ARG A 114 -12.15 17.79 4.67
C ARG A 114 -10.95 18.12 5.55
N HIS A 115 -9.75 17.72 5.15
CA HIS A 115 -8.52 18.05 5.87
C HIS A 115 -8.32 19.57 6.01
N ILE A 116 -8.46 20.33 4.92
CA ILE A 116 -8.28 21.79 4.95
C ILE A 116 -9.30 22.44 5.89
N SER A 117 -10.56 21.99 5.85
CA SER A 117 -11.59 22.54 6.73
C SER A 117 -11.43 22.12 8.20
N SER A 118 -11.03 20.88 8.49
CA SER A 118 -10.92 20.39 9.87
C SER A 118 -9.62 20.81 10.57
N VAL A 119 -8.50 20.81 9.85
CA VAL A 119 -7.16 21.08 10.41
C VAL A 119 -6.80 22.56 10.33
N HIS A 120 -7.24 23.25 9.27
CA HIS A 120 -6.87 24.65 9.03
C HIS A 120 -8.05 25.62 9.14
N GLY A 121 -9.28 25.15 9.36
CA GLY A 121 -10.46 26.01 9.55
C GLY A 121 -10.92 26.75 8.29
N PHE A 122 -10.33 26.47 7.12
CA PHE A 122 -10.74 27.11 5.87
C PHE A 122 -11.95 26.40 5.27
N LYS A 123 -13.04 27.13 5.06
CA LYS A 123 -14.17 26.65 4.25
C LYS A 123 -13.74 26.72 2.78
N GLN A 124 -13.55 25.58 2.12
CA GLN A 124 -13.42 25.59 0.66
C GLN A 124 -14.74 26.07 0.07
N SER A 125 -14.78 27.33 -0.37
CA SER A 125 -15.86 27.82 -1.23
C SER A 125 -15.75 27.04 -2.54
N ARG A 126 -16.66 26.09 -2.77
CA ARG A 126 -16.77 25.42 -4.07
C ARG A 126 -17.00 26.50 -5.13
N LYS A 127 -15.97 26.88 -5.88
CA LYS A 127 -16.19 27.53 -7.17
C LYS A 127 -16.35 26.41 -8.18
N ALA A 128 -17.60 26.09 -8.50
CA ALA A 128 -17.93 25.34 -9.70
C ALA A 128 -17.39 26.16 -10.88
N HIS A 129 -16.42 25.61 -11.60
CA HIS A 129 -16.09 26.14 -12.92
C HIS A 129 -17.03 25.44 -13.90
N GLY A 130 -17.96 26.23 -14.45
CA GLY A 130 -18.72 25.87 -15.64
C GLY A 130 -17.85 25.84 -16.88
#